data_AF-A0AAE7DXY2-F1
#
_entry.id   AF-A0AAE7DXY2-F1
#
_cell.length_a   1.000
_cell.length_b   1.000
_cell.length_c   1.000
_cell.angle_alpha   90.00
_cell.angle_beta   90.00
_cell.angle_gamma   90.00
#
_symmetry.space_group_name_H-M   'P 1'
#
loop_
_entity.id
_entity.type
_entity.pdbx_description
1 polymer ?
#
loop_
_entity_poly.entity_id
_entity_poly.type
_entity_poly.pdbx_seq_one_letter_code
_entity_poly.pdbx_strand_id
1 'polypeptide(L)'
;MDLELELIEGGCYLAVEIRGNERRILRSNTDAFIKYQNLSQARAHLAHNNYASITLIEHNTYDEMCGECVNQEATATRLDWS
;
A
#
# COMPACT_ATOMS: atom_id res chain seq x y z
N MET A 1 14.87 2.96 1.13
CA MET A 1 13.61 3.53 0.63
C MET A 1 12.76 2.35 0.27
N ASP A 2 11.63 2.24 0.94
CA ASP A 2 10.78 1.07 0.91
C ASP A 2 9.39 1.50 0.43
N LEU A 3 8.65 0.56 -0.13
CA LEU A 3 7.32 0.81 -0.66
C LEU A 3 6.33 -0.12 0.01
N GLU A 4 5.24 0.46 0.48
CA GLU A 4 4.06 -0.28 0.92
C GLU A 4 2.95 -0.10 -0.12
N LEU A 5 2.29 -1.20 -0.48
CA LEU A 5 1.07 -1.20 -1.26
C LEU A 5 -0.07 -1.57 -0.33
N GLU A 6 -0.89 -0.61 0.05
CA GLU A 6 -2.04 -0.88 0.91
C GLU A 6 -3.22 -1.31 0.06
N LEU A 7 -3.76 -2.50 0.32
CA LEU A 7 -5.05 -2.91 -0.21
C LEU A 7 -6.13 -2.07 0.47
N ILE A 8 -6.83 -1.27 -0.33
CA ILE A 8 -7.94 -0.43 0.09
C ILE A 8 -9.26 -1.00 -0.44
N GLU A 9 -10.37 -0.54 0.14
CA GLU A 9 -11.70 -0.91 -0.30
C GLU A 9 -11.88 -0.75 -1.81
N GLY A 10 -12.57 -1.72 -2.43
CA GLY A 10 -12.74 -1.80 -3.88
C GLY A 10 -11.60 -2.49 -4.63
N GLY A 11 -10.70 -3.19 -3.93
CA GLY A 11 -9.66 -4.03 -4.55
C GLY A 11 -8.51 -3.25 -5.20
N CYS A 12 -8.36 -1.98 -4.81
CA CYS A 12 -7.29 -1.11 -5.30
C CYS A 12 -6.11 -1.10 -4.34
N TYR A 13 -4.95 -0.70 -4.83
CA TYR A 13 -3.71 -0.57 -4.06
C TYR A 13 -3.28 0.89 -3.97
N LEU A 14 -3.03 1.38 -2.77
CA LEU A 14 -2.46 2.70 -2.51
C LEU A 14 -0.95 2.56 -2.31
N ALA A 15 -0.15 3.30 -3.08
CA ALA A 15 1.30 3.30 -2.85
C ALA A 15 1.71 4.29 -1.79
N VAL A 16 2.51 3.79 -0.86
CA VAL A 16 3.06 4.55 0.25
C VAL A 16 4.57 4.34 0.32
N GLU A 17 5.31 5.44 0.24
CA GLU A 17 6.75 5.45 0.33
C GLU A 17 7.20 5.60 1.79
N ILE A 18 8.12 4.74 2.21
CA ILE A 18 8.75 4.77 3.53
C ILE A 18 10.19 5.28 3.38
N ARG A 19 10.46 6.43 4.00
CA ARG A 19 11.78 7.07 4.07
C ARG A 19 12.20 7.23 5.52
N GLY A 20 12.85 6.20 6.06
CA GLY A 20 13.19 6.15 7.49
C GLY A 20 11.92 6.07 8.32
N ASN A 21 11.64 7.12 9.11
CA ASN A 21 10.41 7.21 9.93
C ASN A 21 9.27 7.96 9.22
N GLU A 22 9.50 8.50 8.03
CA GLU A 22 8.47 9.22 7.29
C GLU A 22 7.70 8.25 6.38
N ARG A 23 6.37 8.29 6.49
CA ARG A 23 5.43 7.58 5.65
C ARG A 23 4.72 8.56 4.75
N ARG A 24 4.88 8.43 3.43
CA ARG A 24 4.34 9.38 2.44
C ARG A 24 3.54 8.67 1.38
N ILE A 25 2.26 9.02 1.26
CA ILE A 25 1.41 8.50 0.19
C ILE A 25 1.84 9.11 -1.14
N LEU A 26 2.02 8.27 -2.16
CA LEU A 26 2.34 8.74 -3.51
C LEU A 26 1.15 9.47 -4.13
N ARG A 27 1.45 10.63 -4.72
CA ARG A 27 0.48 11.50 -5.38
C ARG A 27 0.84 11.70 -6.84
N SER A 28 -0.19 11.82 -7.66
CA SER A 28 -0.10 12.14 -9.08
C SER A 28 0.26 13.62 -9.25
N ASN A 29 0.59 14.00 -10.48
CA ASN A 29 0.87 15.39 -10.86
C ASN A 29 -0.32 16.34 -10.62
N THR A 30 -1.53 15.80 -10.49
CA THR A 30 -2.75 16.55 -10.15
C THR A 30 -3.04 16.57 -8.64
N ASP A 31 -2.07 16.18 -7.80
CA ASP A 31 -2.17 16.05 -6.34
C ASP A 31 -3.18 14.97 -5.84
N ALA A 32 -3.73 14.17 -6.74
CA ALA A 32 -4.58 13.03 -6.39
C ALA A 32 -3.74 11.84 -5.91
N PHE A 33 -4.26 11.05 -4.97
CA PHE A 33 -3.61 9.80 -4.55
C PHE A 33 -3.46 8.83 -5.72
N ILE A 34 -2.28 8.23 -5.87
CA ILE A 34 -2.06 7.21 -6.90
C ILE A 34 -2.64 5.90 -6.39
N LYS A 35 -3.64 5.41 -7.10
CA LYS A 35 -4.26 4.10 -6.89
C LYS A 35 -3.95 3.18 -8.05
N TYR A 36 -3.63 1.94 -7.76
CA TYR A 36 -3.44 0.89 -8.76
C TYR A 36 -4.58 -0.11 -8.67
N GLN A 37 -5.08 -0.56 -9.81
CA GLN A 37 -6.12 -1.57 -9.89
C GLN A 37 -5.58 -2.98 -9.64
N ASN A 38 -4.27 -3.17 -9.81
CA ASN A 38 -3.58 -4.45 -9.59
C ASN A 38 -2.08 -4.23 -9.37
N LEU A 39 -1.42 -5.24 -8.79
CA LEU A 39 0.02 -5.22 -8.53
C LEU A 39 0.87 -5.07 -9.80
N SER A 40 0.40 -5.58 -10.94
CA SER A 40 1.15 -5.46 -12.21
C SER A 40 1.23 -4.01 -12.69
N GLN A 41 0.14 -3.25 -12.54
CA GLN A 41 0.11 -1.81 -12.83
C GLN A 41 1.02 -1.03 -11.88
N ALA A 42 0.98 -1.36 -10.58
CA ALA A 42 1.89 -0.78 -9.59
C ALA A 42 3.35 -1.06 -9.98
N ARG A 43 3.67 -2.30 -10.35
CA ARG A 43 4.99 -2.71 -10.82
C ARG A 43 5.47 -1.94 -12.04
N ALA A 44 4.66 -1.84 -13.08
CA ALA A 44 5.05 -1.13 -14.30
C ALA A 44 5.31 0.37 -14.04
N HIS A 45 4.48 1.01 -13.22
CA HIS A 45 4.63 2.43 -12.91
C HIS A 45 5.84 2.69 -11.99
N LEU A 46 6.06 1.82 -11.01
CA LEU A 46 7.09 1.98 -9.98
C LEU A 46 8.43 1.32 -10.33
N ALA A 47 8.53 0.60 -11.45
CA ALA A 47 9.76 -0.04 -11.91
C ALA A 47 10.93 0.93 -12.12
N HIS A 48 10.64 2.21 -12.36
CA HIS A 48 11.66 3.26 -12.51
C HIS A 48 12.24 3.73 -11.17
N ASN A 49 11.60 3.39 -10.05
CA ASN A 49 12.03 3.76 -8.71
C ASN A 49 12.78 2.58 -8.07
N ASN A 50 14.00 2.84 -7.58
CA ASN A 50 14.82 1.84 -6.90
C ASN A 50 14.37 1.65 -5.45
N TYR A 51 13.30 0.89 -5.24
CA TYR A 51 12.85 0.48 -3.90
C TYR A 51 13.67 -0.72 -3.40
N ALA A 52 14.09 -0.68 -2.13
CA ALA A 52 14.83 -1.76 -1.49
C ALA A 52 13.93 -2.93 -1.07
N SER A 53 12.66 -2.62 -0.78
CA SER A 53 11.64 -3.62 -0.50
C SER A 53 10.27 -3.12 -0.86
N ILE A 54 9.39 -4.07 -1.20
CA ILE A 54 8.00 -3.80 -1.47
C ILE A 54 7.14 -4.76 -0.66
N THR A 55 6.22 -4.19 0.11
CA THR A 55 5.37 -4.92 1.05
C THR A 55 3.91 -4.63 0.71
N LEU A 56 3.12 -5.69 0.56
CA LEU A 56 1.67 -5.59 0.49
C LEU A 56 1.11 -5.52 1.91
N ILE A 57 0.30 -4.50 2.19
CA ILE A 57 -0.39 -4.31 3.46
C ILE A 57 -1.88 -4.56 3.23
N GLU A 58 -2.44 -5.57 3.86
CA GLU A 58 -3.85 -5.93 3.79
C GLU A 58 -4.49 -5.62 5.14
N HIS A 59 -5.33 -4.59 5.17
CA HIS A 59 -6.11 -4.25 6.35
C HIS A 59 -7.31 -5.19 6.44
N ASN A 60 -7.42 -5.98 7.51
CA ASN A 60 -8.63 -6.76 7.75
C ASN A 60 -9.76 -5.79 8.14
N THR A 61 -10.68 -5.53 7.22
CA THR A 61 -11.88 -4.70 7.45
C THR A 61 -13.03 -5.45 8.11
N TYR A 62 -12.77 -6.61 8.73
CA TYR A 62 -13.76 -7.33 9.53
C TYR A 62 -13.97 -6.64 10.89
N ASP A 63 -14.55 -5.45 10.89
CA ASP A 63 -15.00 -4.78 12.12
C ASP A 63 -16.08 -3.73 11.84
N GLU A 64 -17.30 -4.14 11.49
CA GLU A 64 -18.46 -3.23 11.43
C GLU A 64 -19.73 -3.78 12.10
N MET A 65 -19.63 -4.83 12.92
CA MET A 65 -20.82 -5.40 13.59
C MET A 65 -20.71 -5.62 15.11
N CYS A 66 -19.58 -5.33 15.74
CA CYS A 66 -19.48 -5.35 17.21
C CYS A 66 -18.68 -4.14 17.66
N GLY A 67 -19.29 -3.27 18.48
CA GLY A 67 -18.68 -2.04 18.99
C GLY A 67 -17.55 -2.27 20.01
N GLU A 68 -16.59 -3.14 19.68
CA GLU A 68 -15.35 -3.29 20.41
C GLU A 68 -14.22 -2.74 19.53
N CYS A 69 -13.37 -1.88 20.09
CA CYS A 69 -12.21 -1.36 19.39
C CYS A 69 -11.18 -2.48 19.22
N VAL A 70 -11.39 -3.38 18.26
CA VAL A 70 -10.41 -4.40 17.93
C VAL A 70 -9.31 -3.68 17.14
N ASN A 71 -8.06 -3.80 17.61
CA ASN A 71 -6.91 -3.29 16.88
C ASN A 71 -6.97 -3.85 15.46
N GLN A 72 -7.06 -2.97 14.46
CA GLN A 72 -7.10 -3.38 13.06
C GLN A 72 -5.84 -4.18 12.75
N GLU A 73 -5.96 -5.51 12.68
CA GLU A 73 -4.83 -6.38 12.37
C GLU A 73 -4.55 -6.26 10.86
N ALA A 74 -3.45 -5.57 10.53
CA ALA A 74 -2.94 -5.51 9.18
C ALA A 74 -1.98 -6.68 8.91
N THR A 75 -2.20 -7.38 7.81
CA THR A 75 -1.28 -8.41 7.33
C THR A 75 -0.26 -7.76 6.41
N ALA A 76 1.03 -7.96 6.69
CA ALA A 76 2.12 -7.45 5.88
C ALA A 76 2.83 -8.60 5.14
N THR A 77 2.69 -8.62 3.82
CA THR A 77 3.29 -9.64 2.95
C THR A 77 4.40 -9.01 2.11
N ARG A 78 5.64 -9.43 2.32
CA ARG A 78 6.76 -8.96 1.47
C ARG A 78 6.61 -9.58 0.08
N LEU A 79 6.58 -8.73 -0.94
CA LEU A 79 6.49 -9.14 -2.33
C LEU A 79 7.89 -9.42 -2.88
N ASP A 80 8.05 -10.56 -3.54
CA ASP A 80 9.25 -10.84 -4.31
C ASP A 80 9.20 -10.00 -5.59
N TRP A 81 9.94 -8.89 -5.58
CA TRP A 81 9.95 -7.89 -6.63
C TRP A 81 11.26 -8.00 -7.41
N SER A 82 11.40 -9.12 -8.12
CA SER A 82 12.53 -9.43 -9.01
C SER A 82 12.30 -8.95 -10.45
#